data_AF-A0A528FTE2-F1
#
_entry.id   AF-A0A528FTE2-F1
#
_cell.length_a   1.000
_cell.length_b   1.000
_cell.length_c   1.000
_cell.angle_alpha   90.00
_cell.angle_beta   90.00
_cell.angle_gamma   90.00
#
_symmetry.space_group_name_H-M   'P 1'
#
loop_
_entity.id
_entity.type
_entity.pdbx_description
1 polymer ?
#
loop_
_entity_poly.entity_id
_entity_poly.type
_entity_poly.pdbx_seq_one_letter_code
_entity_poly.pdbx_strand_id
1 'polypeptide(L)'
;ARGPRLPLTAIFLGVTLLAAVGIGLYFAAQTGVFKSAAELDTAPPQTVPTVEDDDFTPPGDTASPLDSGNVERDWINVFSPSDPALVSAPSDAKAEVMQDDSGSFLRIRSGASGSAISFDVGQGVLEKLAGKHATFDIIARSEEGKDTQISVDCNFGELGDCGRKRYAVGHERNEYLFDVRFPDKRPGAAGTIAINSDFDKQGKSVDIYEIRVSIVP
;
A
#
# COMPACT_ATOMS: atom_id res chain seq x y z
N ALA A 1 21.99 37.32 -59.12
CA ALA A 1 22.24 36.08 -58.36
C ALA A 1 21.06 35.81 -57.44
N ARG A 2 20.31 34.70 -57.62
CA ARG A 2 19.22 34.30 -56.72
C ARG A 2 19.78 33.26 -55.75
N GLY A 3 19.86 33.61 -54.46
CA GLY A 3 20.33 32.70 -53.41
C GLY A 3 19.33 31.57 -53.14
N PRO A 4 19.79 30.37 -52.75
CA PRO A 4 18.92 29.22 -52.54
C PRO A 4 18.07 29.44 -51.28
N ARG A 5 16.75 29.48 -51.46
CA ARG A 5 15.78 29.48 -50.36
C ARG A 5 15.55 28.02 -49.97
N LEU A 6 16.12 27.58 -48.85
CA LEU A 6 15.82 26.27 -48.27
C LEU A 6 14.31 26.22 -47.96
N PRO A 7 13.57 25.22 -48.46
CA PRO A 7 12.14 25.12 -48.21
C PRO A 7 11.91 24.95 -46.70
N LEU A 8 10.91 25.64 -46.14
CA LEU A 8 10.57 25.62 -44.71
C LEU A 8 10.44 24.19 -44.15
N THR A 9 10.05 23.24 -44.99
CA THR A 9 10.01 21.79 -44.69
C THR A 9 11.39 21.20 -44.36
N ALA A 10 12.46 21.62 -45.04
CA ALA A 10 13.82 21.15 -44.74
C ALA A 10 14.33 21.69 -43.40
N ILE A 11 13.95 22.92 -43.04
CA ILE A 11 14.28 23.52 -41.74
C ILE A 11 13.53 22.78 -40.62
N PHE A 12 12.23 22.55 -40.80
CA PHE A 12 11.41 21.84 -39.81
C PHE A 12 11.91 20.41 -39.56
N LEU A 13 12.23 19.67 -40.62
CA LEU A 13 12.82 18.34 -40.51
C LEU A 13 14.17 18.38 -39.79
N GLY A 14 15.05 19.34 -40.14
CA GLY A 14 16.35 19.50 -39.50
C GLY A 14 16.25 19.78 -37.99
N VAL A 15 15.35 20.68 -37.59
CA VAL A 15 15.12 21.02 -36.17
C VAL A 15 14.54 19.82 -35.41
N THR A 16 13.62 19.09 -36.02
CA THR A 16 13.00 17.90 -35.39
C THR A 16 14.03 16.80 -35.16
N LEU A 17 14.91 16.56 -36.14
CA LEU A 17 15.99 15.59 -36.03
C LEU A 17 17.00 15.98 -34.93
N LEU A 18 17.36 17.27 -34.84
CA LEU A 18 18.22 17.78 -33.76
C LEU A 18 17.56 17.61 -32.38
N ALA A 19 16.26 17.88 -32.26
CA ALA A 19 15.55 17.70 -31.01
C ALA A 19 15.52 16.23 -30.57
N ALA A 20 15.25 15.29 -31.50
CA ALA A 20 15.27 13.86 -31.23
C ALA A 20 16.65 13.38 -30.74
N VAL A 21 17.73 13.86 -31.36
CA VAL A 21 19.10 13.56 -30.93
C VAL A 21 19.38 14.12 -29.53
N GLY A 22 18.97 15.36 -29.26
CA GLY A 22 19.13 15.98 -27.94
C GLY A 22 18.40 15.23 -26.83
N ILE A 23 17.15 14.82 -27.09
CA ILE A 23 16.36 14.00 -26.16
C ILE A 23 17.04 12.64 -25.93
N GLY A 24 17.49 11.97 -26.99
CA GLY A 24 18.20 10.69 -26.89
C GLY A 24 19.47 10.78 -26.04
N LEU A 25 20.28 11.83 -26.24
CA LEU A 25 21.49 12.06 -25.45
C LEU A 25 21.18 12.37 -23.97
N TYR A 26 20.12 13.15 -23.70
CA TYR A 26 19.69 13.46 -22.34
C TYR A 26 19.22 12.21 -21.59
N PHE A 27 18.40 11.36 -22.22
CA PHE A 27 17.96 10.10 -21.63
C PHE A 27 19.15 9.14 -21.38
N ALA A 28 20.08 9.03 -22.33
CA ALA A 28 21.26 8.16 -22.18
C ALA A 28 22.17 8.57 -21.00
N ALA A 29 22.26 9.86 -20.70
CA ALA A 29 22.99 10.35 -19.53
C ALA A 29 22.29 10.00 -18.21
N GLN A 30 20.95 9.95 -18.17
CA GLN A 30 20.20 9.62 -16.96
C GLN A 30 20.09 8.11 -16.70
N THR A 31 19.96 7.30 -17.74
CA THR A 31 19.70 5.85 -17.60
C THR A 31 20.95 5.04 -17.28
N GLY A 32 22.12 5.68 -17.17
CA GLY A 32 23.37 5.00 -16.80
C GLY A 32 23.86 4.01 -17.85
N VAL A 33 23.43 4.14 -19.11
CA VAL A 33 23.82 3.25 -20.23
C VAL A 33 25.33 3.24 -20.51
N PHE A 34 26.05 4.26 -20.03
CA PHE A 34 27.52 4.36 -20.12
C PHE A 34 28.27 3.83 -18.89
N LYS A 35 27.58 3.25 -17.89
CA LYS A 35 28.25 2.65 -16.73
C LYS A 35 29.08 1.44 -17.16
N SER A 36 30.32 1.39 -16.71
CA SER A 36 31.24 0.28 -17.00
C SER A 36 30.85 -0.98 -16.21
N ALA A 37 31.32 -2.15 -16.64
CA ALA A 37 31.07 -3.43 -15.97
C ALA A 37 31.56 -3.47 -14.50
N ALA A 38 32.45 -2.56 -14.10
CA ALA A 38 32.92 -2.41 -12.71
C ALA A 38 31.96 -1.60 -11.82
N GLU A 39 31.01 -0.85 -12.42
CA GLU A 39 30.04 0.01 -11.72
C GLU A 39 28.63 -0.61 -11.69
N LEU A 40 28.41 -1.61 -12.55
CA LEU A 40 27.37 -2.62 -12.37
C LEU A 40 27.95 -3.64 -11.39
N ASP A 41 27.33 -3.78 -10.21
CA ASP A 41 27.74 -4.70 -9.15
C ASP A 41 27.64 -6.17 -9.63
N THR A 42 28.63 -6.58 -10.41
CA THR A 42 28.79 -7.90 -11.02
C THR A 42 29.73 -8.77 -10.20
N ALA A 43 30.04 -8.35 -8.97
CA ALA A 43 30.79 -9.17 -8.04
C ALA A 43 30.05 -10.50 -7.85
N PRO A 44 30.77 -11.64 -7.84
CA PRO A 44 30.17 -12.90 -7.43
C PRO A 44 29.53 -12.72 -6.05
N PRO A 45 28.36 -13.33 -5.79
CA PRO A 45 27.73 -13.27 -4.48
C PRO A 45 28.76 -13.56 -3.41
N GLN A 46 28.92 -12.65 -2.46
CA GLN A 46 29.80 -12.90 -1.32
C GLN A 46 29.30 -14.16 -0.63
N THR A 47 30.20 -15.13 -0.47
CA THR A 47 29.90 -16.39 0.19
C THR A 47 29.42 -16.03 1.59
N VAL A 48 28.14 -16.30 1.87
CA VAL A 48 27.56 -16.13 3.20
C VAL A 48 28.45 -16.84 4.21
N PRO A 49 28.77 -16.23 5.37
CA PRO A 49 29.49 -16.93 6.41
C PRO A 49 28.69 -18.16 6.81
N THR A 50 29.26 -19.34 6.56
CA THR A 50 28.75 -20.62 7.06
C THR A 50 28.85 -20.57 8.58
N VAL A 51 27.72 -20.52 9.26
CA VAL A 51 27.64 -20.84 10.68
C VAL A 51 27.92 -22.33 10.79
N GLU A 52 28.97 -22.71 11.53
CA GLU A 52 29.26 -24.11 11.83
C GLU A 52 28.01 -24.81 12.37
N ASP A 53 27.70 -25.97 11.78
CA ASP A 53 26.57 -26.83 12.08
C ASP A 53 26.57 -27.25 13.57
N ASP A 54 25.60 -26.74 14.33
CA ASP A 54 25.16 -27.40 15.56
C ASP A 54 24.23 -28.56 15.18
N ASP A 55 24.68 -29.76 15.53
CA ASP A 55 24.06 -31.07 15.29
C ASP A 55 22.63 -31.15 15.84
N PHE A 56 21.63 -30.99 14.96
CA PHE A 56 20.23 -31.19 15.28
C PHE A 56 19.68 -32.44 14.59
N THR A 57 19.41 -33.48 15.39
CA THR A 57 18.72 -34.71 14.97
C THR A 57 17.20 -34.49 14.98
N PRO A 58 16.46 -34.76 13.87
CA PRO A 58 15.05 -34.41 13.76
C PRO A 58 14.12 -35.48 14.34
N PRO A 59 12.87 -35.09 14.66
CA PRO A 59 11.77 -35.93 14.21
C PRO A 59 10.66 -35.12 13.54
N GLY A 60 10.33 -35.53 12.31
CA GLY A 60 8.95 -35.68 11.85
C GLY A 60 8.12 -34.42 11.53
N ASP A 61 8.04 -34.15 10.24
CA ASP A 61 6.87 -33.74 9.47
C ASP A 61 6.31 -32.29 9.54
N THR A 62 6.11 -31.77 8.32
CA THR A 62 5.41 -30.56 7.87
C THR A 62 6.09 -29.20 8.08
N ALA A 63 6.88 -28.82 7.07
CA ALA A 63 7.37 -27.45 6.88
C ALA A 63 6.23 -26.51 6.43
N SER A 64 5.92 -25.51 7.25
CA SER A 64 5.33 -24.25 6.80
C SER A 64 6.44 -23.29 6.37
N PRO A 65 6.27 -22.47 5.32
CA PRO A 65 7.27 -21.49 4.90
C PRO A 65 7.58 -20.46 5.99
N LEU A 66 8.86 -20.11 6.11
CA LEU A 66 9.43 -19.22 7.11
C LEU A 66 8.77 -17.83 7.12
N ASP A 67 8.29 -17.43 8.31
CA ASP A 67 7.90 -16.06 8.64
C ASP A 67 9.16 -15.17 8.68
N SER A 68 9.12 -14.09 7.92
CA SER A 68 10.17 -13.09 7.85
C SER A 68 10.20 -12.25 9.12
N GLY A 69 10.97 -12.65 10.13
CA GLY A 69 11.51 -11.78 11.17
C GLY A 69 10.52 -10.86 11.89
N ASN A 70 9.28 -11.30 12.11
CA ASN A 70 8.29 -10.52 12.80
C ASN A 70 8.59 -10.57 14.31
N VAL A 71 8.87 -9.41 14.92
CA VAL A 71 8.57 -9.26 16.35
C VAL A 71 7.11 -9.66 16.49
N GLU A 72 6.83 -10.74 17.23
CA GLU A 72 5.47 -11.25 17.42
C GLU A 72 4.62 -10.15 18.07
N ARG A 73 3.97 -9.33 17.23
CA ARG A 73 3.13 -8.22 17.65
C ARG A 73 1.80 -8.81 18.07
N ASP A 74 1.36 -8.46 19.27
CA ASP A 74 0.03 -8.84 19.75
C ASP A 74 -1.01 -8.00 19.00
N TRP A 75 -1.58 -8.59 17.95
CA TRP A 75 -2.55 -7.94 17.07
C TRP A 75 -3.97 -8.12 17.58
N ILE A 76 -4.67 -6.99 17.70
CA ILE A 76 -6.11 -6.93 17.96
C ILE A 76 -6.82 -6.77 16.61
N ASN A 77 -7.66 -7.73 16.26
CA ASN A 77 -8.49 -7.65 15.05
C ASN A 77 -9.52 -6.50 15.18
N VAL A 78 -9.56 -5.62 14.20
CA VAL A 78 -10.54 -4.53 14.07
C VAL A 78 -11.61 -4.91 13.05
N PHE A 79 -11.21 -5.53 11.94
CA PHE A 79 -12.12 -5.97 10.90
C PHE A 79 -11.61 -7.24 10.23
N SER A 80 -12.53 -8.18 10.02
CA SER A 80 -12.34 -9.33 9.13
C SER A 80 -13.60 -9.58 8.30
N PRO A 81 -13.50 -10.09 7.06
CA PRO A 81 -14.64 -10.37 6.17
C PRO A 81 -15.71 -11.31 6.72
N SER A 82 -15.38 -12.10 7.74
CA SER A 82 -16.33 -12.96 8.46
C SER A 82 -17.31 -12.20 9.36
N ASP A 83 -17.02 -10.93 9.69
CA ASP A 83 -17.88 -10.06 10.49
C ASP A 83 -18.11 -8.70 9.77
N PRO A 84 -18.93 -8.68 8.71
CA PRO A 84 -19.19 -7.46 7.94
C PRO A 84 -20.11 -6.47 8.66
N ALA A 85 -20.66 -6.82 9.83
CA ALA A 85 -21.58 -5.95 10.58
C ALA A 85 -20.89 -4.65 11.06
N LEU A 86 -19.57 -4.67 11.15
CA LEU A 86 -18.73 -3.54 11.52
C LEU A 86 -18.41 -2.61 10.33
N VAL A 87 -19.08 -2.78 9.18
CA VAL A 87 -18.82 -2.00 7.97
C VAL A 87 -20.07 -1.27 7.49
N SER A 88 -19.91 0.02 7.23
CA SER A 88 -20.94 0.89 6.69
C SER A 88 -20.51 1.52 5.37
N ALA A 89 -21.33 1.34 4.34
CA ALA A 89 -21.15 1.96 3.03
C ALA A 89 -22.26 3.00 2.79
N PRO A 90 -21.91 4.27 2.49
CA PRO A 90 -22.88 5.27 2.03
C PRO A 90 -23.63 4.83 0.76
N SER A 91 -24.77 5.46 0.46
CA SER A 91 -25.68 5.02 -0.61
C SER A 91 -25.09 5.01 -2.02
N ASP A 92 -24.03 5.78 -2.28
CA ASP A 92 -23.33 5.80 -3.55
C ASP A 92 -22.04 4.95 -3.54
N ALA A 93 -21.64 4.38 -2.39
CA ALA A 93 -20.51 3.46 -2.25
C ALA A 93 -21.00 2.00 -2.18
N LYS A 94 -20.07 1.05 -2.37
CA LYS A 94 -20.35 -0.39 -2.28
C LYS A 94 -19.31 -1.09 -1.40
N ALA A 95 -19.77 -2.05 -0.62
CA ALA A 95 -18.95 -2.97 0.14
C ALA A 95 -19.57 -4.36 0.02
N GLU A 96 -18.85 -5.30 -0.59
CA GLU A 96 -19.37 -6.63 -0.91
C GLU A 96 -18.38 -7.69 -0.40
N VAL A 97 -18.87 -8.66 0.36
CA VAL A 97 -18.04 -9.79 0.80
C VAL A 97 -17.87 -10.74 -0.39
N MET A 98 -16.63 -11.00 -0.75
CA MET A 98 -16.21 -11.84 -1.87
C MET A 98 -15.30 -12.95 -1.36
N GLN A 99 -15.15 -14.00 -2.14
CA GLN A 99 -14.23 -15.10 -1.86
C GLN A 99 -13.62 -15.60 -3.16
N ASP A 100 -12.31 -15.82 -3.16
CA ASP A 100 -11.57 -16.46 -4.24
C ASP A 100 -10.47 -17.37 -3.68
N ASP A 101 -9.54 -17.81 -4.53
CA ASP A 101 -8.41 -18.68 -4.15
C ASP A 101 -7.47 -18.04 -3.11
N SER A 102 -7.51 -16.72 -2.94
CA SER A 102 -6.75 -15.99 -1.93
C SER A 102 -7.45 -15.95 -0.56
N GLY A 103 -8.71 -16.39 -0.48
CA GLY A 103 -9.54 -16.36 0.72
C GLY A 103 -10.69 -15.35 0.61
N SER A 104 -11.36 -15.13 1.73
CA SER A 104 -12.45 -14.15 1.81
C SER A 104 -11.89 -12.73 1.96
N PHE A 105 -12.54 -11.76 1.34
CA PHE A 105 -12.21 -10.34 1.43
C PHE A 105 -13.46 -9.49 1.25
N LEU A 106 -13.38 -8.24 1.69
CA LEU A 106 -14.39 -7.24 1.41
C LEU A 106 -13.94 -6.37 0.25
N ARG A 107 -14.63 -6.46 -0.88
CA ARG A 107 -14.42 -5.57 -2.01
C ARG A 107 -15.15 -4.25 -1.74
N ILE A 108 -14.38 -3.18 -1.59
CA ILE A 108 -14.90 -1.83 -1.42
C ILE A 108 -14.77 -1.01 -2.69
N ARG A 109 -15.78 -0.20 -2.98
CA ARG A 109 -15.79 0.77 -4.06
C ARG A 109 -16.40 2.07 -3.58
N SER A 110 -15.58 3.12 -3.51
CA SER A 110 -16.04 4.46 -3.16
C SER A 110 -17.02 5.00 -4.18
N GLY A 111 -17.96 5.81 -3.69
CA GLY A 111 -18.97 6.43 -4.54
C GLY A 111 -18.41 7.54 -5.41
N ALA A 112 -19.13 7.91 -6.46
CA ALA A 112 -18.72 8.97 -7.39
C ALA A 112 -18.52 10.33 -6.71
N SER A 113 -19.20 10.57 -5.58
CA SER A 113 -18.99 11.76 -4.76
C SER A 113 -17.61 11.78 -4.06
N GLY A 114 -17.01 10.61 -3.86
CA GLY A 114 -15.84 10.39 -3.02
C GLY A 114 -16.17 9.74 -1.66
N SER A 115 -17.39 9.26 -1.47
CA SER A 115 -17.82 8.54 -0.26
C SER A 115 -16.86 7.40 0.12
N ALA A 116 -16.34 7.46 1.33
CA ALA A 116 -15.51 6.42 1.92
C ALA A 116 -16.37 5.35 2.60
N ILE A 117 -15.84 4.13 2.67
CA ILE A 117 -16.44 3.03 3.42
C ILE A 117 -15.89 3.10 4.85
N SER A 118 -16.79 3.07 5.84
CA SER A 118 -16.44 3.18 7.25
C SER A 118 -16.35 1.81 7.90
N PHE A 119 -15.26 1.58 8.63
CA PHE A 119 -15.01 0.39 9.43
C PHE A 119 -15.03 0.79 10.90
N ASP A 120 -15.87 0.14 11.70
CA ASP A 120 -16.03 0.47 13.11
C ASP A 120 -14.86 -0.04 13.94
N VAL A 121 -14.29 0.85 14.75
CA VAL A 121 -13.29 0.50 15.76
C VAL A 121 -13.99 0.45 17.11
N GLY A 122 -14.23 -0.77 17.59
CA GLY A 122 -14.98 -0.99 18.81
C GLY A 122 -14.41 -0.23 20.01
N GLN A 123 -15.28 0.27 20.89
CA GLN A 123 -14.87 1.03 22.09
C GLN A 123 -13.88 0.23 22.96
N GLY A 124 -14.07 -1.09 23.11
CA GLY A 124 -13.15 -1.94 23.86
C GLY A 124 -11.75 -2.05 23.26
N VAL A 125 -11.60 -1.85 21.94
CA VAL A 125 -10.27 -1.72 21.30
C VAL A 125 -9.66 -0.38 21.68
N LEU A 126 -10.42 0.71 21.53
CA LEU A 126 -9.95 2.06 21.89
C LEU A 126 -9.58 2.21 23.37
N GLU A 127 -10.30 1.54 24.28
CA GLU A 127 -9.98 1.52 25.71
C GLU A 127 -8.59 0.89 25.96
N LYS A 128 -8.21 -0.14 25.19
CA LYS A 128 -6.88 -0.75 25.27
C LYS A 128 -5.78 0.15 24.71
N LEU A 129 -6.11 1.01 23.74
CA LEU A 129 -5.16 1.91 23.08
C LEU A 129 -4.97 3.24 23.82
N ALA A 130 -5.88 3.61 24.73
CA ALA A 130 -5.81 4.85 25.51
C ALA A 130 -4.44 5.05 26.18
N GLY A 131 -3.84 6.22 25.96
CA GLY A 131 -2.51 6.57 26.48
C GLY A 131 -1.32 5.85 25.82
N LYS A 132 -1.56 5.02 24.80
CA LYS A 132 -0.52 4.20 24.15
C LYS A 132 -0.15 4.71 22.76
N HIS A 133 0.94 4.17 22.24
CA HIS A 133 1.29 4.25 20.84
C HIS A 133 0.82 2.97 20.15
N ALA A 134 0.15 3.08 19.02
CA ALA A 134 -0.37 1.92 18.32
C ALA A 134 -0.09 2.02 16.82
N THR A 135 0.17 0.87 16.21
CA THR A 135 0.30 0.71 14.76
C THR A 135 -0.93 -0.01 14.24
N PHE A 136 -1.66 0.63 13.35
CA PHE A 136 -2.71 0.00 12.56
C PHE A 136 -2.11 -0.58 11.29
N ASP A 137 -2.65 -1.71 10.87
CA ASP A 137 -2.29 -2.41 9.65
C ASP A 137 -3.57 -2.71 8.85
N ILE A 138 -3.56 -2.32 7.58
CA ILE A 138 -4.60 -2.65 6.62
C ILE A 138 -3.99 -3.60 5.61
N ILE A 139 -4.53 -4.83 5.53
CA ILE A 139 -4.11 -5.81 4.53
C ILE A 139 -5.03 -5.69 3.33
N ALA A 140 -4.48 -5.27 2.19
CA ALA A 140 -5.28 -4.98 1.01
C ALA A 140 -4.56 -5.25 -0.32
N ARG A 141 -5.35 -5.34 -1.39
CA ARG A 141 -4.87 -5.27 -2.79
C ARG A 141 -5.86 -4.51 -3.67
N SER A 142 -5.41 -4.04 -4.82
CA SER A 142 -6.29 -3.49 -5.85
C SER A 142 -6.94 -4.61 -6.66
N GLU A 143 -7.98 -4.26 -7.41
CA GLU A 143 -8.47 -5.13 -8.47
C GLU A 143 -7.36 -5.37 -9.53
N GLU A 144 -7.31 -6.57 -10.09
CA GLU A 144 -6.30 -6.99 -11.08
C GLU A 144 -6.19 -6.00 -12.25
N GLY A 145 -4.96 -5.57 -12.56
CA GLY A 145 -4.68 -4.58 -13.61
C GLY A 145 -5.24 -3.17 -13.34
N LYS A 146 -5.71 -2.89 -12.12
CA LYS A 146 -6.33 -1.62 -11.73
C LYS A 146 -5.71 -1.06 -10.45
N ASP A 147 -4.38 -0.99 -10.41
CA ASP A 147 -3.64 -0.30 -9.35
C ASP A 147 -4.27 1.07 -9.06
N THR A 148 -4.37 1.39 -7.77
CA THR A 148 -5.12 2.56 -7.30
C THR A 148 -4.39 3.27 -6.17
N GLN A 149 -4.89 4.44 -5.80
CA GLN A 149 -4.50 5.11 -4.57
C GLN A 149 -5.69 5.16 -3.64
N ILE A 150 -5.48 4.72 -2.40
CA ILE A 150 -6.49 4.86 -1.34
C ILE A 150 -6.18 6.06 -0.46
N SER A 151 -7.20 6.60 0.18
CA SER A 151 -7.03 7.48 1.33
C SER A 151 -7.70 6.89 2.56
N VAL A 152 -7.02 7.01 3.70
CA VAL A 152 -7.53 6.58 5.00
C VAL A 152 -7.68 7.80 5.89
N ASP A 153 -8.84 7.90 6.53
CA ASP A 153 -9.20 8.93 7.50
C ASP A 153 -9.78 8.23 8.73
N CYS A 154 -9.47 8.71 9.93
CA CYS A 154 -9.92 8.07 11.17
C CYS A 154 -10.67 9.06 12.04
N ASN A 155 -11.68 8.58 12.74
CA ASN A 155 -12.35 9.33 13.79
C ASN A 155 -12.50 8.45 15.03
N PHE A 156 -11.63 8.64 16.02
CA PHE A 156 -11.67 7.93 17.29
C PHE A 156 -12.38 8.74 18.39
N GLY A 157 -13.22 9.70 17.99
CA GLY A 157 -13.96 10.59 18.89
C GLY A 157 -13.04 11.43 19.76
N GLU A 158 -13.18 11.32 21.07
CA GLU A 158 -12.38 12.08 22.05
C GLU A 158 -10.88 11.74 22.03
N LEU A 159 -10.54 10.60 21.42
CA LEU A 159 -9.16 10.16 21.27
C LEU A 159 -8.44 10.76 20.05
N GLY A 160 -9.17 11.48 19.18
CA GLY A 160 -8.61 12.17 18.01
C GLY A 160 -8.72 11.36 16.72
N ASP A 161 -7.80 11.63 15.80
CA ASP A 161 -7.75 11.05 14.45
C ASP A 161 -6.34 10.52 14.12
N CYS A 162 -6.18 9.92 12.94
CA CYS A 162 -4.89 9.46 12.43
C CYS A 162 -4.26 10.44 11.43
N GLY A 163 -4.88 11.61 11.22
CA GLY A 163 -4.66 12.46 10.05
C GLY A 163 -5.04 11.75 8.73
N ARG A 164 -4.81 12.42 7.61
CA ARG A 164 -5.06 11.84 6.29
C ARG A 164 -3.87 11.00 5.84
N LYS A 165 -4.07 9.70 5.66
CA LYS A 165 -3.08 8.80 5.03
C LYS A 165 -3.44 8.54 3.58
N ARG A 166 -2.42 8.23 2.78
CA ARG A 166 -2.57 7.83 1.38
C ARG A 166 -1.58 6.72 1.05
N TYR A 167 -2.05 5.73 0.33
CA TYR A 167 -1.23 4.58 -0.08
C TYR A 167 -1.48 4.28 -1.55
N ALA A 168 -0.41 3.91 -2.27
CA ALA A 168 -0.53 3.26 -3.56
C ALA A 168 -0.78 1.77 -3.31
N VAL A 169 -1.89 1.27 -3.83
CA VAL A 169 -2.33 -0.12 -3.66
C VAL A 169 -2.21 -0.83 -5.00
N GLY A 170 -1.32 -1.82 -5.03
CA GLY A 170 -1.11 -2.69 -6.20
C GLY A 170 -1.94 -3.96 -6.16
N HIS A 171 -1.88 -4.72 -7.24
CA HIS A 171 -2.57 -6.01 -7.39
C HIS A 171 -2.12 -7.10 -6.39
N GLU A 172 -0.89 -7.05 -5.88
CA GLU A 172 -0.43 -7.97 -4.84
C GLU A 172 -0.95 -7.57 -3.46
N ARG A 173 -1.32 -8.58 -2.65
CA ARG A 173 -1.69 -8.39 -1.24
C ARG A 173 -0.49 -7.82 -0.47
N ASN A 174 -0.70 -6.68 0.16
CA ASN A 174 0.32 -5.99 0.96
C ASN A 174 -0.26 -5.38 2.24
N GLU A 175 0.64 -5.02 3.16
CA GLU A 175 0.37 -4.35 4.43
C GLU A 175 0.53 -2.83 4.29
N TYR A 176 -0.43 -2.07 4.81
CA TYR A 176 -0.42 -0.61 4.79
C TYR A 176 -0.53 -0.08 6.22
N LEU A 177 0.62 0.28 6.77
CA LEU A 177 0.78 0.60 8.18
C LEU A 177 0.65 2.10 8.46
N PHE A 178 0.08 2.47 9.61
CA PHE A 178 0.18 3.81 10.17
C PHE A 178 0.17 3.81 11.69
N ASP A 179 0.95 4.72 12.27
CA ASP A 179 1.02 4.90 13.71
C ASP A 179 0.10 6.02 14.21
N VAL A 180 -0.44 5.81 15.42
CA VAL A 180 -1.27 6.78 16.13
C VAL A 180 -0.84 6.82 17.60
N ARG A 181 -0.58 8.02 18.11
CA ARG A 181 -0.35 8.27 19.54
C ARG A 181 -1.66 8.70 20.18
N PHE A 182 -2.21 7.84 21.03
CA PHE A 182 -3.48 8.10 21.72
C PHE A 182 -3.26 8.92 22.99
N PRO A 183 -4.13 9.91 23.28
CA PRO A 183 -4.11 10.59 24.57
C PRO A 183 -4.52 9.63 25.69
N ASP A 184 -4.04 9.88 26.90
CA ASP A 184 -4.46 9.13 28.10
C ASP A 184 -5.83 9.63 28.58
N LYS A 185 -6.86 9.22 27.85
CA LYS A 185 -8.27 9.54 28.10
C LYS A 185 -9.12 8.32 27.82
N ARG A 186 -10.28 8.23 28.47
CA ARG A 186 -11.22 7.14 28.24
C ARG A 186 -12.09 7.45 27.02
N PRO A 187 -12.23 6.55 26.03
CA PRO A 187 -13.13 6.77 24.91
C PRO A 187 -14.60 6.74 25.36
N GLY A 188 -15.37 7.74 24.96
CA GLY A 188 -16.82 7.82 25.23
C GLY A 188 -17.69 6.99 24.27
N ALA A 189 -17.15 6.55 23.13
CA ALA A 189 -17.85 5.77 22.10
C ALA A 189 -16.87 4.96 21.24
N ALA A 190 -17.39 4.13 20.35
CA ALA A 190 -16.62 3.53 19.26
C ALA A 190 -16.09 4.61 18.30
N GLY A 191 -15.01 4.29 17.60
CA GLY A 191 -14.44 5.11 16.53
C GLY A 191 -14.66 4.49 15.16
N THR A 192 -14.10 5.11 14.14
CA THR A 192 -14.16 4.62 12.76
C THR A 192 -12.84 4.82 12.01
N ILE A 193 -12.59 3.94 11.06
CA ILE A 193 -11.58 4.07 10.01
C ILE A 193 -12.34 4.14 8.69
N ALA A 194 -12.25 5.25 7.98
CA ALA A 194 -12.88 5.47 6.69
C ALA A 194 -11.86 5.29 5.56
N ILE A 195 -12.13 4.38 4.63
CA ILE A 195 -11.27 4.09 3.48
C ILE A 195 -11.98 4.52 2.20
N ASN A 196 -11.35 5.41 1.44
CA ASN A 196 -11.72 5.68 0.07
C ASN A 196 -10.87 4.81 -0.87
N SER A 197 -11.50 3.99 -1.70
CA SER A 197 -10.82 3.00 -2.56
C SER A 197 -10.14 3.59 -3.80
N ASP A 198 -10.46 4.84 -4.14
CA ASP A 198 -10.02 5.48 -5.35
C ASP A 198 -9.99 7.00 -5.19
N PHE A 199 -8.85 7.46 -4.68
CA PHE A 199 -8.58 8.88 -4.48
C PHE A 199 -8.71 9.69 -5.79
N ASP A 200 -8.41 9.07 -6.94
CA ASP A 200 -8.43 9.70 -8.26
C ASP A 200 -9.82 9.63 -8.94
N LYS A 201 -10.82 9.02 -8.29
CA LYS A 201 -12.23 8.94 -8.72
C LYS A 201 -12.46 8.32 -10.11
N GLN A 202 -11.67 7.32 -10.45
CA GLN A 202 -11.79 6.49 -11.66
C GLN A 202 -12.75 5.29 -11.48
N GLY A 203 -13.37 5.16 -10.30
CA GLY A 203 -14.27 4.08 -9.94
C GLY A 203 -13.54 2.77 -9.61
N LYS A 204 -12.27 2.78 -9.21
CA LYS A 204 -11.50 1.58 -8.86
C LYS A 204 -11.95 1.01 -7.50
N SER A 205 -11.83 -0.30 -7.35
CA SER A 205 -12.09 -1.00 -6.09
C SER A 205 -10.81 -1.53 -5.45
N VAL A 206 -10.90 -1.77 -4.15
CA VAL A 206 -9.86 -2.38 -3.34
C VAL A 206 -10.47 -3.54 -2.56
N ASP A 207 -9.72 -4.62 -2.46
CA ASP A 207 -10.05 -5.80 -1.68
C ASP A 207 -9.38 -5.67 -0.31
N ILE A 208 -10.17 -5.59 0.76
CA ILE A 208 -9.70 -5.51 2.16
C ILE A 208 -9.80 -6.89 2.79
N TYR A 209 -8.67 -7.43 3.24
CA TYR A 209 -8.60 -8.75 3.87
C TYR A 209 -8.69 -8.67 5.39
N GLU A 210 -8.07 -7.65 5.97
CA GLU A 210 -8.00 -7.50 7.43
C GLU A 210 -7.68 -6.05 7.76
N ILE A 211 -8.21 -5.57 8.89
CA ILE A 211 -7.70 -4.39 9.58
C ILE A 211 -7.40 -4.82 11.01
N ARG A 212 -6.18 -4.57 11.46
CA ARG A 212 -5.71 -4.96 12.80
C ARG A 212 -4.87 -3.85 13.42
N VAL A 213 -4.72 -3.90 14.74
CA VAL A 213 -3.93 -2.92 15.48
C VAL A 213 -3.09 -3.58 16.55
N SER A 214 -1.85 -3.12 16.72
CA SER A 214 -0.95 -3.55 17.79
C SER A 214 -0.45 -2.36 18.57
N ILE A 215 -0.15 -2.56 19.85
CA ILE A 215 0.48 -1.56 20.69
C ILE A 215 1.98 -1.60 20.43
N VAL A 216 2.58 -0.45 20.15
CA VAL A 216 4.04 -0.32 20.02
C VAL A 216 4.66 -0.34 21.42
N PRO A 217 5.70 -1.15 21.66
CA PRO A 217 6.39 -1.22 22.96
C PRO A 217 6.92 0.12 23.47
#